data_AF-A0A3E0R1M6-F1
#
_entry.id   AF-A0A3E0R1M6-F1
#
_cell.length_a   1.000
_cell.length_b   1.000
_cell.length_c   1.000
_cell.angle_alpha   90.00
_cell.angle_beta   90.00
_cell.angle_gamma   90.00
#
_symmetry.space_group_name_H-M   'P 1'
#
loop_
_entity.id
_entity.type
_entity.pdbx_description
1 polymer ?
#
loop_
_entity_poly.entity_id
_entity_poly.type
_entity_poly.pdbx_seq_one_letter_code
_entity_poly.pdbx_strand_id
1 'polypeptide(L)'
;MVKERKLSPVERIANRVGYMGTSFIMMSPYLLPYGDIGGITYVIGGLLSIPQVFIAKQWNLVAVNMNVTIGYLIYLMNFYGII
;
A
#
# COMPACT_ATOMS: atom_id res chain seq x y z
N MET A 1 -19.63 17.85 -22.22
CA MET A 1 -18.72 16.87 -22.83
C MET A 1 -17.65 16.54 -21.80
N VAL A 2 -17.67 15.33 -21.23
CA VAL A 2 -16.58 14.83 -20.38
C VAL A 2 -15.35 14.70 -21.29
N LYS A 3 -14.38 15.61 -21.17
CA LYS A 3 -13.10 15.47 -21.86
C LYS A 3 -12.41 14.25 -21.25
N GLU A 4 -12.15 13.22 -22.06
CA GLU A 4 -11.26 12.14 -21.66
C GLU A 4 -9.88 12.73 -21.34
N ARG A 5 -9.54 12.84 -20.06
CA ARG A 5 -8.17 13.21 -19.66
C ARG A 5 -7.29 12.03 -20.04
N LYS A 6 -6.42 12.23 -21.03
CA LYS A 6 -5.31 11.31 -21.27
C LYS A 6 -4.43 11.31 -20.02
N LEU A 7 -4.29 10.13 -19.40
CA LEU A 7 -3.37 9.92 -18.27
C LEU A 7 -1.94 10.26 -18.70
N SER A 8 -1.28 11.09 -17.92
CA SER A 8 0.15 11.35 -18.03
C SER A 8 0.95 10.05 -17.88
N PRO A 9 2.13 9.90 -18.51
CA PRO A 9 3.02 8.75 -18.31
C PRO A 9 3.26 8.43 -16.82
N VAL A 10 3.36 9.46 -15.98
CA VAL A 10 3.54 9.33 -14.53
C VAL A 10 2.31 8.71 -13.86
N GLU A 11 1.10 9.17 -14.23
CA GLU A 11 -0.16 8.63 -13.71
C GLU A 11 -0.35 7.16 -14.14
N ARG A 12 0.12 6.77 -15.33
CA ARG A 12 0.07 5.37 -15.79
C ARG A 12 0.97 4.46 -14.97
N ILE A 13 2.19 4.88 -14.69
CA ILE A 13 3.13 4.11 -13.87
C ILE A 13 2.60 4.03 -12.44
N ALA A 14 2.13 5.14 -11.88
CA ALA A 14 1.56 5.18 -10.54
C ALA A 14 0.35 4.24 -10.41
N ASN A 15 -0.55 4.22 -11.39
CA ASN A 15 -1.67 3.27 -11.39
C ASN A 15 -1.19 1.81 -11.43
N ARG A 16 -0.18 1.48 -12.23
CA ARG A 16 0.39 0.11 -12.28
C ARG A 16 1.05 -0.29 -10.95
N VAL A 17 1.79 0.62 -10.33
CA VAL A 17 2.42 0.39 -9.03
C VAL A 17 1.36 0.24 -7.93
N GLY A 18 0.29 1.05 -7.97
CA GLY A 18 -0.86 0.91 -7.07
C GLY A 18 -1.61 -0.42 -7.23
N TYR A 19 -1.78 -0.92 -8.46
CA TYR A 19 -2.35 -2.25 -8.70
C TYR A 19 -1.48 -3.38 -8.12
N MET A 20 -0.15 -3.25 -8.22
CA MET A 20 0.78 -4.17 -7.56
C MET A 20 0.64 -4.09 -6.04
N GLY A 21 0.66 -2.89 -5.46
CA GLY A 21 0.50 -2.67 -4.02
C GLY A 21 -0.82 -3.23 -3.46
N THR A 22 -1.93 -3.04 -4.20
CA THR A 22 -3.24 -3.58 -3.82
C THR A 22 -3.26 -5.10 -3.82
N SER A 23 -2.58 -5.73 -4.79
CA SER A 23 -2.45 -7.19 -4.85
C SER A 23 -1.71 -7.73 -3.62
N PHE A 24 -0.65 -7.05 -3.18
CA PHE A 24 0.04 -7.40 -1.94
C PHE A 24 -0.87 -7.24 -0.71
N ILE A 25 -1.59 -6.13 -0.59
CA ILE A 25 -2.53 -5.90 0.53
C ILE A 25 -3.63 -6.97 0.58
N MET A 26 -4.17 -7.38 -0.57
CA MET A 26 -5.21 -8.42 -0.65
C MET A 26 -4.70 -9.82 -0.31
N MET A 27 -3.42 -10.09 -0.61
CA MET A 27 -2.78 -11.36 -0.28
C MET A 27 -2.37 -11.41 1.20
N SER A 28 -1.97 -10.28 1.77
CA SER A 28 -1.44 -10.15 3.14
C SER A 28 -2.29 -10.79 4.26
N PRO A 29 -3.65 -10.68 4.31
CA PRO A 29 -4.45 -11.31 5.38
C PRO A 29 -4.39 -12.84 5.33
N TYR A 30 -4.16 -13.42 4.15
CA TYR A 30 -3.97 -14.87 4.01
C TYR A 30 -2.57 -15.32 4.44
N LEU A 31 -1.59 -14.41 4.49
CA LEU A 31 -0.22 -14.69 4.94
C LEU A 31 0.01 -14.35 6.41
N LEU A 32 -0.92 -13.62 7.04
CA LEU A 32 -0.87 -13.28 8.47
C LEU A 32 -0.78 -14.51 9.41
N PRO A 33 -1.44 -15.66 9.12
CA PRO A 33 -1.30 -16.87 9.93
C PRO A 33 0.09 -17.55 9.79
N TYR A 34 0.87 -17.18 8.77
CA TYR A 34 2.14 -17.82 8.44
C TYR A 34 3.36 -17.12 9.06
N GLY A 35 3.15 -16.20 10.03
CA GLY A 35 4.20 -15.56 10.82
C GLY A 35 4.50 -14.10 10.42
N ASP A 36 5.78 -13.77 10.31
CA ASP A 36 6.33 -12.45 9.98
C ASP A 36 6.02 -12.00 8.54
N ILE A 37 5.84 -12.95 7.63
CA ILE A 37 5.64 -12.70 6.20
C ILE A 37 4.36 -11.88 5.93
N GLY A 38 3.30 -12.11 6.71
CA GLY A 38 2.06 -11.33 6.61
C GLY A 38 2.25 -9.85 6.94
N GLY A 39 3.05 -9.54 7.97
CA GLY A 39 3.40 -8.16 8.33
C GLY A 39 4.23 -7.48 7.24
N ILE A 40 5.22 -8.19 6.68
CA ILE A 40 6.12 -7.65 5.64
C ILE A 40 5.33 -7.32 4.37
N THR A 41 4.43 -8.21 3.96
CA THR A 41 3.59 -8.02 2.77
C THR A 41 2.63 -6.83 2.91
N TYR A 42 2.10 -6.57 4.11
CA TYR A 42 1.30 -5.37 4.39
C TYR A 42 2.11 -4.07 4.31
N VAL A 43 3.33 -4.06 4.85
CA VAL A 43 4.21 -2.88 4.80
C VAL A 43 4.58 -2.56 3.35
N ILE A 44 4.98 -3.56 2.57
CA ILE A 44 5.33 -3.42 1.14
C ILE A 44 4.10 -2.98 0.32
N GLY A 45 2.95 -3.60 0.56
CA GLY A 45 1.70 -3.27 -0.12
C GLY A 45 1.22 -1.85 0.15
N GLY A 46 1.31 -1.41 1.42
CA GLY A 46 1.00 -0.03 1.81
C GLY A 46 1.95 0.98 1.15
N LEU A 47 3.26 0.70 1.15
CA LEU A 47 4.27 1.59 0.54
C LEU A 47 4.07 1.74 -0.97
N LEU A 48 3.82 0.63 -1.68
CA LEU A 48 3.57 0.62 -3.12
C LEU A 48 2.26 1.31 -3.50
N SER A 49 1.28 1.36 -2.59
CA SER A 49 -0.01 2.00 -2.86
C SER A 49 0.02 3.53 -2.69
N ILE A 50 0.99 4.08 -1.94
CA ILE A 50 1.11 5.53 -1.65
C ILE A 50 1.31 6.40 -2.91
N PRO A 51 2.21 6.09 -3.86
CA PRO A 51 2.42 6.92 -5.05
C PRO A 51 1.15 7.13 -5.88
N GLN A 52 0.29 6.11 -5.96
CA GLN A 52 -0.96 6.13 -6.71
C GLN A 52 -1.96 7.12 -6.10
N VAL A 53 -2.22 7.01 -4.80
CA VAL A 53 -3.17 7.88 -4.08
C VAL A 53 -2.66 9.32 -3.92
N PHE A 54 -1.34 9.51 -3.86
CA PHE A 54 -0.71 10.83 -3.80
C PHE A 54 -0.88 11.60 -5.12
N ILE A 55 -0.65 10.94 -6.26
CA ILE A 55 -0.84 11.54 -7.59
C ILE A 55 -2.33 11.80 -7.87
N ALA A 56 -3.22 10.92 -7.40
CA ALA A 56 -4.67 11.13 -7.46
C ALA A 56 -5.18 12.21 -6.47
N LYS A 57 -4.31 12.78 -5.62
CA LYS A 57 -4.63 13.77 -4.56
C LYS A 57 -5.72 13.29 -3.59
N GLN A 58 -5.81 11.97 -3.36
CA GLN A 58 -6.78 11.37 -2.44
C GLN A 58 -6.20 11.30 -1.03
N TRP A 59 -6.14 12.44 -0.35
CA TRP A 59 -5.49 12.57 0.96
C TRP A 59 -6.06 11.65 2.06
N ASN A 60 -7.34 11.31 2.00
CA ASN A 60 -7.93 10.32 2.90
C ASN A 60 -7.30 8.93 2.71
N LEU A 61 -7.14 8.50 1.45
CA LEU A 61 -6.53 7.21 1.13
C LEU A 61 -5.01 7.22 1.36
N VAL A 62 -4.36 8.39 1.24
CA VAL A 62 -2.96 8.56 1.65
C VAL A 62 -2.82 8.29 3.15
N ALA A 63 -3.67 8.90 3.98
CA ALA A 63 -3.65 8.71 5.43
C ALA A 63 -3.92 7.26 5.84
N VAL A 64 -4.89 6.59 5.20
CA VAL A 64 -5.19 5.17 5.47
C VAL A 64 -4.03 4.25 5.08
N ASN A 65 -3.44 4.43 3.89
CA ASN A 65 -2.29 3.61 3.48
C ASN A 65 -1.08 3.81 4.39
N MET A 66 -0.84 5.05 4.83
CA MET A 66 0.22 5.36 5.81
C MET A 66 -0.07 4.72 7.18
N ASN A 67 -1.32 4.75 7.64
CA ASN A 67 -1.73 4.11 8.89
C ASN A 67 -1.50 2.60 8.85
N VAL A 68 -1.91 1.93 7.76
CA VAL A 68 -1.66 0.50 7.54
C VAL A 68 -0.16 0.20 7.59
N THR A 69 0.66 0.96 6.84
CA THR A 69 2.12 0.76 6.85
C THR A 69 2.70 0.88 8.25
N ILE A 70 2.34 1.91 9.02
CA ILE A 70 2.84 2.12 10.38
C ILE A 70 2.35 1.02 11.32
N GLY A 71 1.07 0.65 11.24
CA GLY A 71 0.49 -0.41 12.09
C GLY A 71 1.19 -1.74 11.92
N TYR A 72 1.44 -2.16 10.67
CA TYR A 72 2.16 -3.41 10.40
C TYR A 72 3.67 -3.31 10.64
N LEU A 73 4.26 -2.12 10.57
CA LEU A 73 5.64 -1.90 11.02
C LEU A 73 5.77 -2.15 12.53
N ILE A 74 4.83 -1.62 13.33
CA ILE A 74 4.78 -1.84 14.78
C ILE A 74 4.55 -3.32 15.09
N TYR A 75 3.62 -3.98 14.38
CA TYR A 75 3.40 -5.42 14.52
C TYR A 75 4.67 -6.23 14.27
N LEU A 76 5.41 -5.93 13.20
CA LEU A 76 6.70 -6.58 12.90
C LEU A 76 7.75 -6.33 13.98
N MET A 77 7.86 -5.10 14.47
CA MET A 77 8.82 -4.76 15.52
C MET A 77 8.51 -5.50 16.84
N ASN A 78 7.23 -5.67 17.19
CA ASN A 78 6.79 -6.50 18.33
C ASN A 78 7.08 -7.98 18.07
N PHE A 79 6.84 -8.47 16.84
CA PHE A 79 7.11 -9.87 16.48
C PHE A 79 8.59 -10.24 16.64
N TYR A 80 9.51 -9.34 16.29
CA TYR A 80 10.95 -9.53 16.50
C TYR A 80 11.46 -9.16 17.91
N GLY A 81 10.58 -8.72 18.82
CA GLY A 81 10.94 -8.36 20.20
C GLY A 81 11.83 -7.11 20.32
N ILE A 82 11.76 -6.20 19.35
CA ILE A 82 12.53 -4.94 19.34
C ILE A 82 11.91 -3.90 20.28
N ILE A 83 10.58 -3.95 20.41
CA ILE A 83 9.73 -3.17 21.32
C ILE A 83 8.68 -4.12 21.90
#